data_AF-A0A523MPP9-F1
#
_entry.id   AF-A0A523MPP9-F1
#
_cell.length_a   1.000
_cell.length_b   1.000
_cell.length_c   1.000
_cell.angle_alpha   90.00
_cell.angle_beta   90.00
_cell.angle_gamma   90.00
#
_symmetry.space_group_name_H-M   'P 1'
#
loop_
_entity.id
_entity.type
_entity.pdbx_description
1 polymer ?
#
loop_
_entity_poly.entity_id
_entity_poly.type
_entity_poly.pdbx_seq_one_letter_code
_entity_poly.pdbx_strand_id
1 'polypeptide(L)'
;MMGAPVDDPVELMLERAPLSFSVTVLSNRDSSGSEVEIIRLPAGESTAVEDELRLAWPPGVFSLSHIAIPFRPADPLYGDGSATESGATESRLVLGAIAPRGERSVLALTPNYFLRLRYNPFYDFQATKIQSWLGRLEKE
;
A
#
# COMPACT_ATOMS: atom_id res chain seq x y z
N MET A 1 28.39 -19.32 5.69
CA MET A 1 26.99 -19.73 5.89
C MET A 1 26.23 -18.47 6.29
N MET A 2 25.66 -17.75 5.33
CA MET A 2 24.70 -16.67 5.63
C MET A 2 23.44 -17.37 6.16
N GLY A 3 22.98 -16.99 7.35
CA GLY A 3 21.70 -17.47 7.87
C GLY A 3 20.59 -17.14 6.87
N ALA A 4 19.57 -17.99 6.78
CA ALA A 4 18.38 -17.68 6.00
C ALA A 4 17.89 -16.29 6.41
N PRO A 5 17.59 -15.38 5.46
CA PRO A 5 17.04 -14.10 5.82
C PRO A 5 15.71 -14.36 6.56
N VAL A 6 15.53 -13.69 7.70
CA VAL A 6 14.22 -13.66 8.36
C VAL A 6 13.34 -12.79 7.46
N ASP A 7 12.61 -13.43 6.56
CA ASP A 7 11.88 -12.76 5.46
C ASP A 7 10.44 -12.35 5.83
N ASP A 8 9.95 -12.72 7.03
CA ASP A 8 8.60 -12.36 7.48
C ASP A 8 8.62 -11.13 8.41
N PRO A 9 8.04 -9.98 8.01
CA PRO A 9 7.93 -8.80 8.87
C PRO A 9 7.15 -9.05 10.16
N VAL A 10 6.25 -10.03 10.19
CA VAL A 10 5.47 -10.41 11.37
C VAL A 10 6.36 -11.10 12.40
N GLU A 11 7.16 -12.08 11.99
CA GLU A 11 8.12 -12.74 12.88
C GLU A 11 9.12 -11.72 13.45
N LEU A 12 9.66 -10.84 12.59
CA LEU A 12 10.59 -9.79 13.00
C LEU A 12 10.01 -8.83 14.06
N MET A 13 8.74 -8.45 13.93
CA MET A 13 8.12 -7.57 14.93
C MET A 13 7.83 -8.31 16.24
N LEU A 14 7.46 -9.59 16.19
CA LEU A 14 7.17 -10.41 17.37
C LEU A 14 8.45 -10.75 18.15
N GLU A 15 9.55 -11.10 17.48
CA GLU A 15 10.85 -11.36 18.11
C GLU A 15 11.40 -10.14 18.88
N ARG A 16 11.03 -8.93 18.43
CA ARG A 16 11.47 -7.67 19.02
C ARG A 16 10.47 -7.07 20.01
N ALA A 17 9.32 -7.73 20.20
CA ALA A 17 8.32 -7.26 21.14
C ALA A 17 8.81 -7.39 22.60
N PRO A 18 8.40 -6.51 23.52
CA PRO A 18 7.50 -5.37 23.29
C PRO A 18 8.22 -4.16 22.67
N LEU A 19 7.53 -3.47 21.76
CA LEU A 19 8.03 -2.25 21.11
C LEU A 19 7.43 -0.99 21.75
N SER A 20 8.20 0.12 21.79
CA SER A 20 7.69 1.42 22.28
C SER A 20 6.73 2.13 21.32
N PHE A 21 6.46 1.52 20.16
CA PHE A 21 5.55 2.02 19.14
C PHE A 21 4.73 0.85 18.59
N SER A 22 3.56 1.16 18.03
CA SER A 22 2.72 0.14 17.39
C SER A 22 3.21 -0.15 15.98
N VAL A 23 3.18 -1.42 15.59
CA VAL A 23 3.44 -1.87 14.21
C VAL A 23 2.15 -2.43 13.62
N THR A 24 1.91 -2.18 12.34
CA THR A 24 0.79 -2.77 11.60
C THR A 24 1.30 -3.25 10.26
N VAL A 25 1.12 -4.54 10.00
CA VAL A 25 1.45 -5.20 8.74
C VAL A 25 0.15 -5.46 7.99
N LEU A 26 0.10 -5.04 6.72
CA LEU A 26 -0.93 -5.44 5.77
C LEU A 26 -0.32 -6.53 4.90
N SER A 27 -0.86 -7.75 5.00
CA SER A 27 -0.34 -8.94 4.30
C SER A 27 -1.42 -9.55 3.42
N ASN A 28 -1.03 -10.30 2.39
CA ASN A 28 -1.99 -11.13 1.67
C ASN A 28 -2.51 -12.20 2.63
N ARG A 29 -3.84 -12.37 2.71
CA ARG A 29 -4.44 -13.41 3.57
C ARG A 29 -4.01 -14.82 3.16
N ASP A 30 -3.93 -15.06 1.86
CA ASP A 30 -3.49 -16.32 1.29
C ASP A 30 -2.84 -16.10 -0.09
N SER A 31 -2.15 -17.11 -0.61
CA SER A 31 -1.45 -17.03 -1.89
C SER A 31 -2.36 -17.13 -3.13
N SER A 32 -3.66 -17.38 -2.94
CA SER A 32 -4.62 -17.68 -4.01
C SER A 32 -5.58 -16.53 -4.32
N GLY A 33 -5.75 -15.61 -3.37
CA GLY A 33 -6.67 -14.47 -3.48
C GLY A 33 -5.98 -13.11 -3.53
N SER A 34 -6.80 -12.08 -3.71
CA SER A 34 -6.40 -10.68 -3.60
C SER A 34 -6.67 -10.10 -2.21
N GLU A 35 -7.28 -10.87 -1.31
CA GLU A 35 -7.68 -10.40 0.02
C GLU A 35 -6.47 -10.13 0.91
N VAL A 36 -6.58 -9.09 1.73
CA VAL A 36 -5.53 -8.61 2.63
C VAL A 36 -6.00 -8.75 4.06
N GLU A 37 -5.11 -9.22 4.92
CA GLU A 37 -5.29 -9.26 6.37
C GLU A 37 -4.44 -8.19 7.05
N ILE A 38 -4.79 -7.87 8.30
CA ILE A 38 -4.07 -6.91 9.12
C ILE A 38 -3.57 -7.60 10.37
N ILE A 39 -2.26 -7.53 10.58
CA ILE A 39 -1.59 -8.04 11.78
C ILE A 39 -0.98 -6.86 12.51
N ARG A 40 -1.38 -6.66 13.77
CA ARG A 40 -1.02 -5.46 14.54
C ARG A 40 -0.33 -5.83 15.85
N LEU A 41 0.83 -5.26 16.11
CA LEU A 41 1.49 -5.29 17.41
C LEU A 41 1.30 -3.92 18.09
N PRO A 42 0.45 -3.78 19.12
CA PRO A 42 0.31 -2.52 19.85
C PRO A 42 1.58 -2.17 20.63
N ALA A 43 1.83 -0.87 20.83
CA ALA A 43 2.94 -0.40 21.65
C ALA A 43 2.85 -0.97 23.09
N GLY A 44 3.95 -1.51 23.60
CA GLY A 44 4.06 -2.11 24.93
C GLY A 44 3.56 -3.56 25.03
N GLU A 45 2.91 -4.09 24.00
CA GLU A 45 2.40 -5.46 23.98
C GLU A 45 3.42 -6.44 23.39
N SER A 46 3.30 -7.72 23.79
CA SER A 46 4.11 -8.83 23.26
C SER A 46 3.33 -9.76 22.33
N THR A 47 2.02 -9.55 22.19
CA THR A 47 1.14 -10.39 21.38
C THR A 47 0.54 -9.54 20.26
N ALA A 48 0.62 -10.03 19.03
CA ALA A 48 -0.05 -9.42 17.90
C ALA A 48 -1.55 -9.73 17.91
N VAL A 49 -2.33 -8.83 17.32
CA VAL A 49 -3.78 -8.93 17.15
C VAL A 49 -4.08 -8.88 15.66
N GLU A 50 -4.86 -9.85 15.21
CA GLU A 50 -5.37 -9.91 13.83
C GLU A 50 -6.69 -9.15 13.72
N ASP A 51 -6.91 -8.52 12.57
CA ASP A 51 -8.12 -7.75 12.27
C ASP A 51 -8.58 -8.06 10.82
N GLU A 52 -9.81 -8.54 10.69
CA GLU A 52 -10.43 -8.84 9.42
C GLU A 52 -10.98 -7.56 8.78
N LEU A 53 -10.10 -6.75 8.20
CA LEU A 53 -10.55 -5.66 7.33
C LEU A 53 -10.86 -6.23 5.94
N ARG A 54 -11.99 -5.85 5.36
CA ARG A 54 -12.39 -6.24 3.99
C ARG A 54 -11.59 -5.46 2.94
N LEU A 55 -10.26 -5.57 2.98
CA LEU A 55 -9.36 -4.99 1.99
C LEU A 55 -8.93 -6.05 0.99
N ALA A 56 -8.70 -5.62 -0.25
CA ALA A 56 -8.17 -6.47 -1.30
C ALA A 56 -7.31 -5.65 -2.26
N TRP A 57 -6.31 -6.28 -2.85
CA TRP A 57 -5.56 -5.72 -3.96
C TRP A 57 -6.47 -5.50 -5.17
N PRO A 58 -6.37 -4.33 -5.85
CA PRO A 58 -7.07 -4.14 -7.11
C PRO A 58 -6.59 -5.13 -8.18
N PRO A 59 -7.45 -5.50 -9.15
CA PRO A 59 -7.06 -6.38 -10.25
C PRO A 59 -5.83 -5.86 -11.00
N GLY A 60 -4.87 -6.75 -11.26
CA GLY A 60 -3.63 -6.41 -11.97
C GLY A 60 -2.59 -5.64 -11.15
N VAL A 61 -2.86 -5.38 -9.87
CA VAL A 61 -1.89 -4.78 -8.94
C VAL A 61 -1.23 -5.88 -8.10
N PHE A 62 0.10 -5.80 -8.00
CA PHE A 62 0.90 -6.70 -7.18
C PHE A 62 1.87 -5.89 -6.33
N SER A 63 2.10 -6.32 -5.09
CA SER A 63 3.09 -5.70 -4.19
C SER A 63 4.51 -6.04 -4.62
N LEU A 64 5.08 -5.23 -5.50
CA LEU A 64 6.47 -5.40 -5.95
C LEU A 64 7.37 -4.43 -5.19
N SER A 65 7.57 -4.60 -3.88
CA SER A 65 8.63 -3.97 -3.05
C SER A 65 8.90 -2.45 -3.21
N HIS A 66 8.01 -1.67 -3.83
CA HIS A 66 8.20 -0.25 -4.06
C HIS A 66 7.40 0.57 -3.06
N ILE A 67 7.98 1.71 -2.66
CA ILE A 67 7.28 2.74 -1.88
C ILE A 67 6.15 3.31 -2.74
N ALA A 68 4.90 3.03 -2.38
CA ALA A 68 3.76 3.72 -2.96
C ALA A 68 3.79 5.19 -2.51
N ILE A 69 3.63 6.11 -3.46
CA ILE A 69 3.44 7.52 -3.12
C ILE A 69 2.06 7.64 -2.43
N PRO A 70 1.89 8.43 -1.35
CA PRO A 70 0.64 8.49 -0.60
C PRO A 70 -0.43 9.32 -1.32
N PHE A 71 -0.72 8.96 -2.57
CA PHE A 71 -1.84 9.49 -3.33
C PHE A 71 -3.00 8.50 -3.24
N ARG A 72 -4.22 9.06 -3.11
CA ARG A 72 -5.46 8.29 -3.10
C ARG A 72 -5.78 7.75 -4.51
N PRO A 73 -6.56 6.66 -4.64
CA PRO A 73 -6.99 6.16 -5.95
C PRO A 73 -7.71 7.22 -6.80
N ALA A 74 -8.56 8.04 -6.19
CA ALA A 74 -9.25 9.15 -6.86
C ALA A 74 -8.42 10.45 -6.93
N ASP A 75 -7.09 10.38 -6.91
CA ASP A 75 -6.24 11.56 -7.12
C ASP A 75 -6.32 12.01 -8.59
N PRO A 76 -6.55 13.31 -8.87
CA PRO A 76 -6.78 13.78 -10.23
C PRO A 76 -5.55 13.73 -11.15
N LEU A 77 -4.35 13.45 -10.62
CA LEU A 77 -3.11 13.36 -11.41
C LEU A 77 -2.44 11.98 -11.28
N TYR A 78 -2.32 11.45 -10.07
CA TYR A 78 -1.61 10.19 -9.80
C TYR A 78 -2.53 8.99 -9.51
N GLY A 79 -3.84 9.22 -9.50
CA GLY A 79 -4.84 8.20 -9.23
C GLY A 79 -5.02 7.17 -10.35
N ASP A 80 -5.98 6.28 -10.16
CA ASP A 80 -6.32 5.18 -11.08
C ASP A 80 -7.16 5.63 -12.31
N GLY A 81 -7.51 6.92 -12.37
CA GLY A 81 -8.30 7.50 -13.46
C GLY A 81 -9.79 7.64 -13.16
N SER A 82 -10.29 7.03 -12.09
CA SER A 82 -11.71 7.09 -11.68
C SER A 82 -12.23 8.53 -11.49
N ALA A 83 -11.37 9.45 -11.04
CA ALA A 83 -11.72 10.86 -10.83
C ALA A 83 -12.09 11.61 -12.13
N THR A 84 -11.66 11.12 -13.30
CA THR A 84 -11.93 11.76 -14.59
C THR A 84 -13.29 11.39 -15.20
N GLU A 85 -13.93 10.35 -14.68
CA GLU A 85 -15.27 9.90 -15.13
C GLU A 85 -16.39 10.86 -14.70
N SER A 86 -16.13 11.75 -13.74
CA SER A 86 -17.14 12.65 -13.12
C SER A 86 -17.43 13.94 -13.91
N GLY A 87 -17.26 13.96 -15.23
CA GLY A 87 -17.78 15.02 -16.10
C GLY A 87 -16.96 16.32 -16.20
N ALA A 88 -15.69 16.31 -15.81
CA ALA A 88 -14.79 17.45 -16.06
C ALA A 88 -14.40 17.50 -17.56
N THR A 89 -14.80 18.57 -18.23
CA THR A 89 -14.80 18.81 -19.69
C THR A 89 -13.41 18.98 -20.33
N GLU A 90 -12.33 18.54 -19.69
CA GLU A 90 -10.97 18.66 -20.22
C GLU A 90 -10.29 17.29 -20.15
N SER A 91 -9.78 16.80 -21.29
CA SER A 91 -9.01 15.55 -21.37
C SER A 91 -7.71 15.71 -20.59
N ARG A 92 -7.76 15.55 -19.27
CA ARG A 92 -6.60 15.64 -18.38
C ARG A 92 -5.91 14.28 -18.38
N LEU A 93 -4.63 14.29 -18.73
CA LEU A 93 -3.76 13.12 -18.60
C LEU A 93 -3.60 12.76 -17.11
N VAL A 94 -4.08 11.58 -16.71
CA VAL A 94 -3.87 11.02 -15.38
C VAL A 94 -2.61 10.15 -15.43
N LEU A 95 -1.49 10.67 -14.91
CA LEU A 95 -0.19 10.01 -14.90
C LEU A 95 -0.24 8.65 -14.18
N GLY A 96 -1.07 8.54 -13.14
CA GLY A 96 -1.30 7.30 -12.41
C GLY A 96 -1.84 6.17 -13.28
N ALA A 97 -2.81 6.49 -14.13
CA ALA A 97 -3.55 5.54 -14.96
C ALA A 97 -2.88 5.22 -16.31
N ILE A 98 -1.70 5.78 -16.61
CA ILE A 98 -1.00 5.49 -17.87
C ILE A 98 -0.55 4.03 -17.89
N ALA A 99 -1.20 3.23 -18.74
CA ALA A 99 -0.90 1.83 -19.03
C ALA A 99 -0.37 1.67 -20.47
N PRO A 100 0.92 1.94 -20.71
CA PRO A 100 1.48 1.88 -22.06
C PRO A 100 1.55 0.43 -22.52
N ARG A 101 1.17 0.19 -23.78
CA ARG A 101 1.30 -1.11 -24.45
C ARG A 101 2.43 -1.01 -25.46
N GLY A 102 3.31 -2.00 -25.51
CA GLY A 102 4.41 -1.99 -26.47
C GLY A 102 5.38 -3.14 -26.30
N GLU A 103 6.24 -3.29 -27.30
CA GLU A 103 7.36 -4.23 -27.30
C GLU A 103 8.56 -3.63 -26.55
N ARG A 104 9.39 -4.49 -25.95
CA ARG A 104 10.61 -4.08 -25.26
C ARG A 104 11.49 -3.27 -26.22
N SER A 105 12.01 -2.13 -25.75
CA SER A 105 12.91 -1.22 -26.49
C SER A 105 12.29 -0.39 -27.62
N VAL A 106 10.96 -0.38 -27.79
CA VAL A 106 10.27 0.51 -28.76
C VAL A 106 9.71 1.77 -28.09
N LEU A 107 9.37 1.70 -26.79
CA LEU A 107 8.87 2.85 -26.03
C LEU A 107 10.02 3.65 -25.41
N ALA A 108 9.87 4.98 -25.34
CA ALA A 108 10.79 5.87 -24.63
C ALA A 108 10.80 5.68 -23.10
N LEU A 109 10.04 4.72 -22.57
CA LEU A 109 9.89 4.45 -21.15
C LEU A 109 10.82 3.32 -20.72
N THR A 110 11.54 3.53 -19.62
CA THR A 110 12.39 2.48 -19.03
C THR A 110 11.54 1.33 -18.46
N PRO A 111 12.03 0.08 -18.40
CA PRO A 111 11.29 -1.06 -17.83
C PRO A 111 10.81 -0.84 -16.39
N ASN A 112 11.54 -0.06 -15.59
CA ASN A 112 11.16 0.29 -14.22
C ASN A 112 9.84 1.07 -14.13
N TYR A 113 9.40 1.68 -15.23
CA TYR A 113 8.10 2.35 -15.30
C TYR A 113 6.93 1.41 -15.00
N PHE A 114 7.04 0.14 -15.38
CA PHE A 114 6.00 -0.88 -15.22
C PHE A 114 5.96 -1.51 -13.82
N LEU A 115 7.01 -1.29 -13.02
CA LEU A 115 7.17 -1.93 -11.70
C LEU A 115 6.70 -1.05 -10.54
N ARG A 116 6.24 0.17 -10.82
CA ARG A 116 5.93 1.17 -9.79
C ARG A 116 4.45 1.46 -9.72
N LEU A 117 3.90 1.30 -8.52
CA LEU A 117 2.57 1.79 -8.18
C LEU A 117 2.64 3.31 -7.98
N ARG A 118 1.71 4.04 -8.61
CA ARG A 118 1.69 5.52 -8.61
C ARG A 118 0.73 6.13 -7.60
N TYR A 119 -0.16 5.31 -7.05
CA TYR A 119 -1.05 5.62 -5.94
C TYR A 119 -0.98 4.48 -4.91
N ASN A 120 -1.54 4.70 -3.73
CA ASN A 120 -1.67 3.66 -2.71
C ASN A 120 -3.12 3.11 -2.73
N PRO A 121 -3.36 1.84 -3.07
CA PRO A 121 -4.70 1.25 -3.05
C PRO A 121 -5.28 1.15 -1.64
N PHE A 122 -4.42 1.19 -0.62
CA PHE A 122 -4.80 1.21 0.80
C PHE A 122 -4.66 2.61 1.42
N TYR A 123 -4.72 3.67 0.59
CA TYR A 123 -4.62 5.05 1.06
C TYR A 123 -5.62 5.36 2.17
N ASP A 124 -6.88 4.94 2.06
CA ASP A 124 -7.91 5.27 3.05
C ASP A 124 -7.58 4.69 4.43
N PHE A 125 -7.03 3.47 4.46
CA PHE A 125 -6.52 2.87 5.70
C PHE A 125 -5.38 3.70 6.29
N GLN A 126 -4.38 4.04 5.48
CA GLN A 126 -3.24 4.86 5.90
C GLN A 126 -3.68 6.23 6.42
N ALA A 127 -4.54 6.92 5.67
CA ALA A 127 -5.08 8.23 6.01
C ALA A 127 -5.85 8.19 7.34
N THR A 128 -6.70 7.17 7.54
CA THR A 128 -7.44 6.99 8.81
C THR A 128 -6.49 6.83 9.99
N LYS A 129 -5.41 6.06 9.85
CA LYS A 129 -4.40 5.88 10.91
C LYS A 129 -3.64 7.17 11.21
N ILE A 130 -3.23 7.91 10.18
CA ILE A 130 -2.55 9.20 10.32
C ILE A 130 -3.47 10.22 11.01
N GLN A 131 -4.71 10.36 10.55
CA GLN A 131 -5.69 11.27 11.14
C GLN A 131 -5.98 10.92 12.61
N SER A 132 -6.15 9.63 12.91
CA SER A 132 -6.36 9.16 14.29
C SER A 132 -5.16 9.45 15.19
N TRP A 133 -3.94 9.37 14.65
CA TRP A 133 -2.73 9.71 15.39
C TRP A 133 -2.62 11.22 15.62
N LEU A 134 -2.84 12.05 14.59
CA LEU A 134 -2.86 13.51 14.71
C LEU A 134 -3.90 13.99 15.74
N GLY A 135 -5.12 13.43 15.71
CA GLY A 135 -6.17 13.77 16.66
C GLY A 135 -5.90 13.34 18.11
N ARG A 136 -4.88 12.49 18.36
CA ARG A 136 -4.37 12.24 19.72
C ARG A 136 -3.40 13.31 20.17
N LEU A 137 -2.52 13.77 19.28
CA LEU A 137 -1.56 14.84 19.58
C LEU A 137 -2.25 16.17 19.89
N GLU A 138 -3.38 16.48 19.24
CA GLU A 138 -4.13 17.71 19.51
C GLU A 138 -4.85 17.71 20.87
N LYS A 139 -4.94 16.56 21.54
CA LYS A 139 -5.63 16.40 22.83
C LYS A 139 -4.67 16.36 24.03
N GLU A 140 -3.36 16.34 23.78
CA GLU A 140 -2.29 16.45 24.79
C GLU A 140 -1.79 17.89 24.90
#